data_AF-A0A9D8J8V6-F1
#
_entry.id   AF-A0A9D8J8V6-F1
#
_cell.length_a   1.000
_cell.length_b   1.000
_cell.length_c   1.000
_cell.angle_alpha   90.00
_cell.angle_beta   90.00
_cell.angle_gamma   90.00
#
_symmetry.space_group_name_H-M   'P 1'
#
loop_
_entity.id
_entity.type
_entity.pdbx_description
1 polymer ?
#
loop_
_entity_poly.entity_id
_entity_poly.type
_entity_poly.pdbx_seq_one_letter_code
_entity_poly.pdbx_strand_id
1 'polypeptide(L)'
;MNINLTLVIQMVVFALLIWFTMRFVWPLVLGAMHEREKRIADGLAAGDRGQRLLVNAQDQIEKMLVEAKDRARQIEDQAVRRSNEAIDAAKQLAQAEGARIVSAARDEAASEANRARDQLRKEFGSMVVVGASRLLEREVDAKTHAQLLDKLADEVARG
;
A
#
# COMPACT_ATOMS: atom_id res chain seq x y z
N MET A 1 -55.65 -37.21 92.81
CA MET A 1 -55.59 -38.20 91.72
C MET A 1 -54.25 -38.90 91.82
N ASN A 2 -54.21 -40.22 92.07
CA ASN A 2 -52.95 -40.94 92.23
C ASN A 2 -52.11 -40.84 90.95
N ILE A 3 -50.79 -40.69 91.11
CA ILE A 3 -49.84 -40.85 90.01
C ILE A 3 -49.98 -42.30 89.54
N ASN A 4 -50.70 -42.48 88.45
CA ASN A 4 -50.88 -43.78 87.81
C ASN A 4 -49.63 -44.07 86.96
N LEU A 5 -49.23 -45.34 86.92
CA LEU A 5 -48.11 -45.85 86.12
C LEU A 5 -48.17 -45.39 84.65
N THR A 6 -49.39 -45.17 84.13
CA THR A 6 -49.64 -44.62 82.80
C THR A 6 -49.06 -43.22 82.59
N LEU A 7 -49.06 -42.36 83.60
CA LEU A 7 -48.52 -41.00 83.51
C LEU A 7 -46.99 -41.00 83.43
N VAL A 8 -46.33 -41.91 84.16
CA VAL A 8 -44.87 -42.09 84.10
C VAL A 8 -44.45 -42.66 82.74
N ILE A 9 -45.17 -43.68 82.26
CA ILE A 9 -44.92 -44.26 80.92
C ILE A 9 -45.14 -43.20 79.83
N GLN A 10 -46.21 -42.41 79.92
CA GLN A 10 -46.48 -41.32 78.97
C GLN A 10 -45.36 -40.27 78.95
N MET A 11 -44.81 -39.89 80.12
CA MET A 11 -43.67 -38.96 80.19
C MET A 11 -42.41 -39.52 79.52
N VAL A 12 -42.11 -40.80 79.72
CA VAL A 12 -40.95 -41.46 79.07
C VAL A 12 -41.13 -41.53 77.56
N VAL A 13 -42.33 -41.91 77.08
CA VAL A 13 -42.64 -41.93 75.64
C VAL A 13 -42.55 -40.53 75.04
N PHE A 14 -43.06 -39.51 75.74
CA PHE A 14 -42.99 -38.12 75.29
C PHE A 14 -41.54 -37.60 75.24
N ALA A 15 -40.72 -37.93 76.24
CA ALA A 15 -39.30 -37.59 76.24
C ALA A 15 -38.52 -38.27 75.10
N LEU A 16 -38.79 -39.56 74.84
CA LEU A 16 -38.20 -40.28 73.71
C LEU A 16 -38.63 -39.69 72.36
N LEU A 17 -39.89 -39.27 72.23
CA LEU A 17 -40.40 -38.62 71.02
C LEU A 17 -39.73 -37.27 70.79
N ILE A 18 -39.58 -36.43 71.82
CA ILE A 18 -38.85 -35.15 71.72
C ILE A 18 -37.40 -35.41 71.31
N TRP A 19 -36.73 -36.37 71.94
CA TRP A 19 -35.35 -36.72 71.61
C TRP A 19 -35.22 -37.17 70.15
N PHE A 20 -36.12 -38.04 69.68
CA PHE A 20 -36.14 -38.49 68.28
C PHE A 20 -36.38 -37.32 67.31
N THR A 21 -37.31 -36.43 67.64
CA THR A 21 -37.66 -35.29 66.79
C THR A 21 -36.50 -34.29 66.71
N MET A 22 -35.83 -34.01 67.83
CA MET A 22 -34.62 -33.19 67.86
C MET A 22 -33.45 -33.83 67.11
N ARG A 23 -33.26 -35.15 67.22
CA ARG A 23 -32.11 -35.84 66.64
C ARG A 23 -32.23 -36.11 65.14
N PHE A 24 -33.45 -36.29 64.62
CA PHE A 24 -33.69 -36.71 63.24
C PHE A 24 -34.49 -35.70 62.40
N VAL A 25 -35.55 -35.11 62.95
CA VAL A 25 -36.43 -34.21 62.18
C VAL A 25 -35.84 -32.80 62.07
N TRP A 26 -35.38 -32.24 63.20
CA TRP A 26 -34.78 -30.91 63.24
C TRP A 26 -33.57 -30.72 62.29
N PRO A 27 -32.58 -31.63 62.24
CA PRO A 27 -31.46 -31.49 61.30
C PRO A 27 -31.88 -31.63 59.83
N LEU A 28 -32.88 -32.44 59.51
CA LEU A 28 -33.39 -32.59 58.14
C LEU A 28 -34.06 -31.30 57.65
N VAL A 29 -34.86 -30.65 58.51
CA VAL A 29 -35.54 -29.39 58.20
C VAL A 29 -34.55 -28.24 58.09
N LEU A 30 -33.61 -28.12 59.04
CA LEU A 30 -32.56 -27.10 58.99
C LEU A 30 -31.65 -27.28 57.78
N GLY A 31 -31.30 -28.52 57.41
CA GLY A 31 -30.50 -28.81 56.23
C GLY A 31 -31.18 -28.32 54.94
N ALA A 32 -32.48 -28.57 54.79
CA ALA A 32 -33.26 -28.09 53.65
C ALA A 32 -33.36 -26.55 53.59
N MET A 33 -33.43 -25.89 54.75
CA MET A 33 -33.42 -24.42 54.82
C MET A 33 -32.06 -23.84 54.45
N HIS A 34 -30.96 -24.37 54.99
CA HIS A 34 -29.60 -23.93 54.66
C HIS A 34 -29.25 -24.14 53.18
N GLU A 35 -29.69 -25.26 52.58
CA GLU A 35 -29.49 -25.51 51.14
C GLU A 35 -30.19 -24.43 50.29
N ARG A 36 -31.40 -24.01 50.68
CA ARG A 36 -32.12 -22.93 50.00
C ARG A 36 -31.42 -21.59 50.18
N GLU A 37 -31.02 -21.26 51.40
CA GLU A 37 -30.29 -20.02 51.70
C GLU A 37 -28.98 -19.96 50.92
N LYS A 38 -28.22 -21.05 50.90
CA LYS A 38 -26.98 -21.18 50.12
C LYS A 38 -27.23 -20.99 48.62
N ARG A 39 -28.26 -21.63 48.05
CA ARG A 39 -28.60 -21.46 46.63
C ARG A 39 -28.97 -20.02 46.28
N ILE A 40 -29.69 -19.32 47.15
CA ILE A 40 -30.04 -17.92 46.95
C ILE A 40 -28.79 -17.04 47.04
N ALA A 41 -27.94 -17.26 48.03
CA ALA A 41 -26.68 -16.53 48.19
C ALA A 41 -25.73 -16.73 47.00
N ASP A 42 -25.55 -17.98 46.58
CA ASP A 42 -24.72 -18.34 45.42
C ASP A 42 -25.31 -17.76 44.12
N GLY A 43 -26.63 -17.79 43.96
CA GLY A 43 -27.33 -17.19 42.82
C GLY A 43 -27.17 -15.66 42.76
N LEU A 44 -27.33 -14.98 43.89
CA LEU A 44 -27.15 -13.53 43.98
C LEU A 44 -25.69 -13.13 43.72
N ALA A 45 -24.73 -13.87 44.30
CA ALA A 45 -23.31 -13.66 44.07
C ALA A 45 -22.89 -13.97 42.63
N ALA A 46 -23.51 -14.95 41.97
CA ALA A 46 -23.29 -15.21 40.55
C ALA A 46 -23.86 -14.09 39.68
N GLY A 47 -25.04 -13.55 40.03
CA GLY A 47 -25.66 -12.41 39.36
C GLY A 47 -24.81 -11.14 39.44
N ASP A 48 -24.34 -10.77 40.64
CA ASP A 48 -23.48 -9.59 40.82
C ASP A 48 -22.13 -9.75 40.07
N ARG A 49 -21.52 -10.95 40.14
CA ARG A 49 -20.32 -11.24 39.34
C ARG A 49 -20.58 -11.14 37.85
N GLY A 50 -21.70 -11.67 37.35
CA GLY A 50 -22.10 -11.57 35.96
C GLY A 50 -22.24 -10.11 35.52
N GLN A 51 -22.92 -9.29 36.33
CA GLN A 51 -23.10 -7.87 36.04
C GLN A 51 -21.76 -7.12 35.99
N ARG A 52 -20.86 -7.35 36.96
CA ARG A 52 -19.52 -6.75 36.98
C ARG A 52 -18.69 -7.18 35.77
N LEU A 53 -18.73 -8.46 35.40
CA LEU A 53 -18.03 -8.97 34.23
C LEU A 53 -18.58 -8.34 32.94
N LEU A 54 -19.89 -8.16 32.82
CA LEU A 54 -20.52 -7.48 31.68
C LEU A 54 -20.07 -6.02 31.55
N VAL A 55 -19.99 -5.29 32.65
CA VAL A 55 -19.50 -3.89 32.66
C VAL A 55 -18.02 -3.85 32.26
N ASN A 56 -17.19 -4.71 32.86
CA ASN A 56 -15.77 -4.76 32.52
C ASN A 56 -15.52 -5.20 31.07
N ALA A 57 -16.33 -6.12 30.55
CA ALA A 57 -16.24 -6.55 29.15
C ALA A 57 -16.66 -5.42 28.20
N GLN A 58 -17.71 -4.65 28.54
CA GLN A 58 -18.11 -3.48 27.75
C GLN A 58 -17.01 -2.43 27.69
N ASP A 59 -16.38 -2.08 28.82
CA ASP A 59 -15.26 -1.13 28.86
C ASP A 59 -14.06 -1.62 28.04
N GLN A 60 -13.74 -2.92 28.10
CA GLN A 60 -12.69 -3.50 27.25
C GLN A 60 -13.04 -3.47 25.76
N ILE A 61 -14.29 -3.75 25.40
CA ILE A 61 -14.76 -3.68 24.01
C ILE A 61 -14.70 -2.24 23.51
N GLU A 62 -15.12 -1.26 24.30
CA GLU A 62 -15.04 0.15 23.93
C GLU A 62 -13.60 0.59 23.71
N LYS A 63 -12.68 0.22 24.61
CA LYS A 63 -11.24 0.46 24.45
C LYS A 63 -10.68 -0.18 23.19
N MET A 64 -10.99 -1.45 22.94
CA MET A 64 -10.57 -2.14 21.72
C MET A 64 -11.14 -1.47 20.47
N LEU A 65 -12.37 -0.97 20.51
CA LEU A 65 -12.99 -0.28 19.38
C LEU A 65 -12.29 1.05 19.08
N VAL A 66 -11.97 1.83 20.12
CA VAL A 66 -11.21 3.08 19.97
C VAL A 66 -9.82 2.79 19.40
N GLU A 67 -9.10 1.82 19.97
CA GLU A 67 -7.77 1.44 19.49
C GLU A 67 -7.81 0.94 18.04
N ALA A 68 -8.81 0.13 17.67
CA ALA A 68 -8.99 -0.34 16.30
C ALA A 68 -9.26 0.82 15.32
N LYS A 69 -10.08 1.81 15.72
CA LYS A 69 -10.34 3.01 14.92
C LYS A 69 -9.08 3.85 14.74
N ASP A 70 -8.28 4.02 15.79
CA ASP A 70 -7.03 4.78 15.71
C ASP A 70 -6.00 4.07 14.83
N ARG A 71 -5.86 2.75 14.96
CA ARG A 71 -5.01 1.94 14.06
C ARG A 71 -5.48 2.04 12.61
N ALA A 72 -6.79 1.99 12.36
CA ALA A 72 -7.35 2.12 11.02
C ALA A 72 -7.00 3.49 10.39
N ARG A 73 -7.16 4.57 11.16
CA ARG A 73 -6.75 5.93 10.73
C ARG A 73 -5.26 6.02 10.44
N GLN A 74 -4.42 5.44 11.29
CA GLN A 74 -2.97 5.41 11.08
C GLN A 74 -2.59 4.67 9.79
N ILE A 75 -3.26 3.55 9.50
CA ILE A 75 -3.05 2.79 8.26
C ILE A 75 -3.47 3.63 7.05
N GLU A 76 -4.63 4.31 7.12
CA GLU A 76 -5.11 5.18 6.05
C GLU A 76 -4.14 6.33 5.79
N ASP A 77 -3.70 7.04 6.83
CA ASP A 77 -2.72 8.13 6.72
C ASP A 77 -1.39 7.63 6.15
N GLN A 78 -0.94 6.45 6.56
CA GLN A 78 0.29 5.84 6.03
C GLN A 78 0.13 5.45 4.55
N ALA A 79 -1.04 4.92 4.15
CA ALA A 79 -1.33 4.58 2.77
C ALA A 79 -1.37 5.83 1.88
N VAL A 80 -2.01 6.92 2.34
CA VAL A 80 -2.06 8.19 1.61
C VAL A 80 -0.65 8.79 1.47
N ARG A 81 0.16 8.81 2.53
CA ARG A 81 1.55 9.26 2.45
C ARG A 81 2.37 8.47 1.44
N ARG A 82 2.34 7.14 1.51
CA ARG A 82 3.05 6.25 0.58
C ARG A 82 2.56 6.42 -0.87
N SER A 83 1.27 6.62 -1.07
CA SER A 83 0.69 6.89 -2.38
C SER A 83 1.24 8.18 -2.98
N ASN A 84 1.26 9.26 -2.20
CA ASN A 84 1.80 10.54 -2.64
C ASN A 84 3.30 10.46 -2.94
N GLU A 85 4.08 9.81 -2.06
CA GLU A 85 5.51 9.55 -2.30
C GLU A 85 5.74 8.76 -3.59
N ALA A 86 4.93 7.73 -3.85
CA ALA A 86 5.03 6.94 -5.08
C ALA A 86 4.66 7.77 -6.33
N ILE A 87 3.63 8.62 -6.24
CA ILE A 87 3.23 9.52 -7.33
C ILE A 87 4.33 10.53 -7.62
N ASP A 88 4.95 11.12 -6.58
CA ASP A 88 6.01 12.10 -6.75
C ASP A 88 7.28 11.46 -7.31
N ALA A 89 7.65 10.27 -6.85
CA ALA A 89 8.75 9.49 -7.43
C ALA A 89 8.48 9.15 -8.91
N ALA A 90 7.26 8.72 -9.24
CA ALA A 90 6.85 8.44 -10.62
C ALA A 90 6.92 9.69 -11.51
N LYS A 91 6.49 10.85 -11.01
CA LYS A 91 6.60 12.13 -11.73
C LYS A 91 8.06 12.51 -11.98
N GLN A 92 8.93 12.36 -10.98
CA GLN A 92 10.36 12.66 -11.13
C GLN A 92 11.01 11.75 -12.19
N LEU A 93 10.72 10.45 -12.13
CA LEU A 93 11.19 9.48 -13.14
C LEU A 93 10.66 9.84 -14.54
N ALA A 94 9.38 10.18 -14.67
CA ALA A 94 8.78 10.57 -15.94
C ALA A 94 9.41 11.86 -16.50
N GLN A 95 9.71 12.85 -15.66
CA GLN A 95 10.40 14.07 -16.07
C GLN A 95 11.83 13.79 -16.52
N ALA A 96 12.56 12.95 -15.79
CA ALA A 96 13.92 12.56 -16.14
C ALA A 96 13.97 11.80 -17.47
N GLU A 97 13.07 10.83 -17.67
CA GLU A 97 12.98 10.08 -18.92
C GLU A 97 12.50 10.97 -20.07
N GLY A 98 11.54 11.87 -19.84
CA GLY A 98 11.12 12.87 -20.82
C GLY A 98 12.27 13.78 -21.26
N ALA A 99 13.08 14.27 -20.32
CA ALA A 99 14.27 15.06 -20.63
C ALA A 99 15.30 14.26 -21.46
N ARG A 100 15.49 12.97 -21.11
CA ARG A 100 16.37 12.06 -21.85
C ARG A 100 15.90 11.85 -23.29
N ILE A 101 14.60 11.58 -23.49
CA ILE A 101 14.00 11.41 -24.82
C ILE A 101 14.16 12.68 -25.66
N VAL A 102 13.87 13.86 -25.07
CA VAL A 102 14.03 15.14 -25.77
C VAL A 102 15.49 15.41 -26.14
N SER A 103 16.44 15.08 -25.25
CA SER A 103 17.87 15.19 -25.57
C SER A 103 18.26 14.29 -26.73
N ALA A 104 17.87 13.01 -26.68
CA ALA A 104 18.16 12.06 -27.74
C ALA A 104 17.55 12.49 -29.09
N ALA A 105 16.31 12.99 -29.09
CA ALA A 105 15.66 13.51 -30.28
C ALA A 105 16.36 14.75 -30.85
N ARG A 106 16.91 15.62 -30.00
CA ARG A 106 17.72 16.78 -30.44
C ARG A 106 19.03 16.35 -31.08
N ASP A 107 19.70 15.36 -30.49
CA ASP A 107 20.96 14.81 -31.02
C ASP A 107 20.72 14.13 -32.37
N GLU A 108 19.64 13.36 -32.50
CA GLU A 108 19.23 12.73 -33.75
C GLU A 108 18.87 13.77 -34.82
N ALA A 109 18.09 14.79 -34.47
CA ALA A 109 17.75 15.90 -35.37
C ALA A 109 19.00 16.68 -35.84
N ALA A 110 19.98 16.90 -34.97
CA ALA A 110 21.24 17.54 -35.32
C ALA A 110 22.07 16.68 -36.29
N SER A 111 22.13 15.36 -36.04
CA SER A 111 22.78 14.40 -36.93
C SER A 111 22.12 14.39 -38.32
N GLU A 112 20.78 14.36 -38.37
CA GLU A 112 20.04 14.34 -39.63
C GLU A 112 20.18 15.67 -40.39
N ALA A 113 20.19 16.80 -39.70
CA ALA A 113 20.46 18.11 -40.30
C ALA A 113 21.87 18.17 -40.93
N ASN A 114 22.87 17.57 -40.29
CA ASN A 114 24.22 17.48 -40.84
C ASN A 114 24.27 16.57 -42.07
N ARG A 115 23.59 15.40 -42.03
CA ARG A 115 23.46 14.53 -43.21
C ARG A 115 22.79 15.24 -44.39
N ALA A 116 21.70 15.97 -44.14
CA ALA A 116 21.02 16.75 -45.17
C ALA A 116 21.93 17.85 -45.76
N ARG A 117 22.74 18.53 -44.93
CA ARG A 117 23.73 19.51 -45.39
C ARG A 117 24.82 18.88 -46.24
N ASP A 118 25.33 17.71 -45.85
CA ASP A 118 26.34 16.99 -46.62
C ASP A 118 25.79 16.48 -47.96
N GLN A 119 24.54 16.01 -47.98
CA GLN A 119 23.83 15.65 -49.21
C GLN A 119 23.70 16.86 -50.14
N LEU A 120 23.25 18.01 -49.63
CA LEU A 120 23.15 19.26 -50.39
C LEU A 120 24.52 19.73 -50.92
N ARG A 121 25.59 19.60 -50.14
CA ARG A 121 26.94 19.94 -50.59
C ARG A 121 27.39 19.07 -51.76
N LYS A 122 27.08 17.77 -51.74
CA LYS A 122 27.39 16.86 -52.85
C LYS A 122 26.60 17.22 -54.12
N GLU A 123 25.30 17.47 -53.98
CA GLU A 123 24.43 17.88 -55.09
C GLU A 123 24.81 19.25 -55.66
N PHE A 124 25.16 20.20 -54.80
CA PHE A 124 25.66 21.51 -55.24
C PHE A 124 27.00 21.39 -55.95
N GLY A 125 27.92 20.57 -55.42
CA GLY A 125 29.21 20.30 -56.07
C GLY A 125 29.05 19.72 -57.47
N SER A 126 28.13 18.77 -57.67
CA SER A 126 27.84 18.22 -59.00
C SER A 126 27.23 19.27 -59.94
N MET A 127 26.30 20.09 -59.46
CA MET A 127 25.73 21.21 -60.23
C MET A 127 26.78 22.25 -60.63
N VAL A 128 27.71 22.61 -59.73
CA VAL A 128 28.80 23.55 -60.02
C VAL A 128 29.75 22.99 -61.08
N VAL A 129 30.11 21.71 -61.01
CA VAL A 129 30.95 21.08 -62.04
C VAL A 129 30.24 21.09 -63.40
N VAL A 130 28.95 20.73 -63.46
CA VAL A 130 28.17 20.79 -64.71
C VAL A 130 28.08 22.22 -65.25
N GLY A 131 27.85 23.21 -64.37
CA GLY A 131 27.81 24.62 -64.75
C GLY A 131 29.15 25.14 -65.25
N ALA A 132 30.25 24.79 -64.58
CA ALA A 132 31.61 25.14 -64.99
C ALA A 132 32.00 24.49 -66.32
N SER A 133 31.65 23.21 -66.54
CA SER A 133 31.86 22.53 -67.81
C SER A 133 31.10 23.20 -68.96
N ARG A 134 29.84 23.60 -68.76
CA ARG A 134 29.07 24.34 -69.77
C ARG A 134 29.61 25.75 -70.04
N LEU A 135 30.14 26.43 -69.02
CA LEU A 135 30.79 27.73 -69.19
C LEU A 135 32.10 27.61 -69.99
N LEU A 136 32.92 26.60 -69.67
CA LEU A 136 34.11 26.24 -70.44
C LEU A 136 33.76 25.90 -71.88
N GLU A 137 32.76 25.05 -72.12
CA GLU A 137 32.30 24.70 -73.47
C GLU A 137 31.84 25.92 -74.29
N ARG A 138 31.35 26.99 -73.63
CA ARG A 138 31.00 28.27 -74.27
C ARG A 138 32.20 29.19 -74.53
N GLU A 139 33.19 29.21 -73.63
CA GLU A 139 34.43 30.00 -73.75
C GLU A 139 35.48 29.33 -74.66
N VAL A 140 35.32 28.02 -74.92
CA VAL A 140 36.11 27.25 -75.88
C VAL A 140 35.63 27.59 -77.30
N ASP A 141 35.94 28.80 -77.75
CA ASP A 141 35.76 29.25 -79.13
C ASP A 141 36.96 28.82 -79.99
N ALA A 142 36.70 28.50 -81.26
CA ALA A 142 37.72 28.03 -82.22
C ALA A 142 38.93 28.99 -82.33
N LYS A 143 38.73 30.28 -82.05
CA LYS A 143 39.78 31.30 -81.97
C LYS A 143 40.82 31.05 -80.87
N THR A 144 40.39 30.61 -79.68
CA THR A 144 41.28 30.36 -78.54
C THR A 144 42.11 29.10 -78.78
N HIS A 145 41.54 28.08 -79.44
CA HIS A 145 42.27 26.90 -79.87
C HIS A 145 43.30 27.18 -80.96
N ALA A 146 42.99 28.04 -81.93
CA ALA A 146 43.98 28.46 -82.93
C ALA A 146 45.17 29.18 -82.29
N GLN A 147 44.93 30.06 -81.31
CA GLN A 147 46.01 30.75 -80.59
C GLN A 147 46.86 29.85 -79.68
N LEU A 148 46.26 28.81 -79.09
CA LEU A 148 46.99 27.82 -78.28
C LEU A 148 47.80 26.86 -79.15
N LEU A 149 47.29 26.48 -80.32
CA LEU A 149 48.01 25.69 -81.31
C LEU A 149 49.16 26.48 -81.94
N ASP A 150 48.97 27.76 -82.26
CA ASP A 150 50.04 28.64 -82.75
C ASP A 150 51.13 28.84 -81.69
N LYS A 151 50.76 29.03 -80.41
CA LYS A 151 51.77 29.12 -79.32
C LYS A 151 52.55 27.83 -79.13
N LEU A 152 51.89 26.67 -79.21
CA LEU A 152 52.56 25.37 -79.11
C LEU A 152 53.49 25.13 -80.31
N ALA A 153 53.06 25.53 -81.51
CA ALA A 153 53.89 25.46 -82.72
C ALA A 153 55.12 26.38 -82.62
N ASP A 154 54.95 27.60 -82.08
CA ASP A 154 56.04 28.55 -81.84
C ASP A 154 57.04 28.07 -80.77
N GLU A 155 56.59 27.36 -79.74
CA GLU A 155 57.46 26.77 -78.71
C GLU A 155 58.24 25.56 -79.24
N VAL A 156 57.61 24.71 -80.06
CA VAL A 156 58.27 23.56 -80.70
C VAL A 156 59.23 24.01 -81.81
N ALA A 157 59.01 25.17 -82.45
CA ALA A 157 59.93 25.73 -83.45
C ALA A 157 61.14 26.48 -82.85
N ARG A 158 61.11 26.81 -81.55
CA ARG A 158 62.20 27.48 -80.82
C ARG A 158 63.01 26.54 -79.92
N GLY A 159 62.62 25.26 -79.80
CA GLY A 159 63.40 24.18 -79.20
C GLY A 159 64.01 23.28 -80.27
#